data_AF-A0A7R9JH75-F1
#
_entry.id   AF-A0A7R9JH75-F1
#
_cell.length_a   1.000
_cell.length_b   1.000
_cell.length_c   1.000
_cell.angle_alpha   90.00
_cell.angle_beta   90.00
_cell.angle_gamma   90.00
#
_symmetry.space_group_name_H-M   'P 1'
#
loop_
_entity.id
_entity.type
_entity.pdbx_description
1 polymer ?
#
loop_
_entity_poly.entity_id
_entity_poly.type
_entity_poly.pdbx_seq_one_letter_code
_entity_poly.pdbx_strand_id
1 'polypeptide(L)'
;MMRDTGRGWAWTRALLGVMAEEIHVCGEDGAVDLVHSLMSTTGEHVEVRKYHRLTELKVESKALGSLDAVQPGDCIVCFSKNDIYNVARVIETRGMEVAVIYGGLPPGTKLAQAHKFNDVDNPCKIMVATDAIGMGLNL
;
A
#
# COMPACT_ATOMS: atom_id res chain seq x y z
N MET A 1 1.96 11.73 -4.40
CA MET A 1 0.58 12.17 -4.73
C MET A 1 0.49 13.60 -5.28
N MET A 2 1.27 14.57 -4.79
CA MET A 2 1.22 15.95 -5.30
C MET A 2 1.56 16.09 -6.80
N ARG A 3 2.42 15.22 -7.32
CA ARG A 3 2.75 15.09 -8.76
C ARG A 3 1.80 14.19 -9.56
N ASP A 4 0.72 13.69 -8.97
CA ASP A 4 -0.29 12.87 -9.67
C ASP A 4 -1.02 13.77 -10.68
N THR A 5 -1.09 13.35 -11.95
CA THR A 5 -1.64 14.17 -13.04
C THR A 5 -3.16 14.39 -12.95
N GLY A 6 -3.89 13.48 -12.30
CA GLY A 6 -5.35 13.58 -12.15
C GLY A 6 -5.79 14.15 -10.80
N ARG A 7 -4.97 13.96 -9.75
CA ARG A 7 -5.35 14.24 -8.36
C ARG A 7 -4.41 15.18 -7.63
N GLY A 8 -3.24 15.49 -8.18
CA GLY A 8 -2.19 16.28 -7.52
C GLY A 8 -2.65 17.66 -7.06
N TRP A 9 -3.56 18.29 -7.82
CA TRP A 9 -4.15 19.59 -7.49
C TRP A 9 -4.78 19.65 -6.09
N ALA A 10 -5.32 18.54 -5.58
CA ALA A 10 -5.94 18.50 -4.26
C ALA A 10 -4.89 18.67 -3.15
N TRP A 11 -3.69 18.09 -3.32
CA TRP A 11 -2.57 18.26 -2.38
C TRP A 11 -1.99 19.67 -2.46
N THR A 12 -1.86 20.25 -3.66
CA THR A 12 -1.41 21.65 -3.81
C THR A 12 -2.38 22.62 -3.15
N ARG A 13 -3.69 22.42 -3.33
CA ARG A 13 -4.73 23.22 -2.68
C ARG A 13 -4.68 23.09 -1.16
N ALA A 14 -4.51 21.88 -0.64
CA ALA A 14 -4.44 21.65 0.80
C ALA A 14 -3.19 22.29 1.41
N LEU A 15 -2.02 22.07 0.80
CA LEU A 15 -0.74 22.58 1.28
C LEU A 15 -0.72 24.12 1.33
N LEU A 16 -1.23 24.79 0.29
CA LEU A 16 -1.17 26.26 0.20
C LEU A 16 -2.37 26.98 0.81
N GLY A 17 -3.44 26.26 1.15
CA GLY A 17 -4.74 26.86 1.46
C GLY A 17 -5.37 26.43 2.78
N VAL A 18 -4.74 25.53 3.52
CA VAL A 18 -5.23 25.16 4.85
C VAL A 18 -4.87 26.26 5.85
N MET A 19 -5.85 26.69 6.64
CA MET A 19 -5.64 27.68 7.70
C MET A 19 -5.23 26.95 8.98
N ALA A 20 -3.95 26.62 9.10
CA ALA A 20 -3.38 25.94 10.26
C ALA A 20 -2.12 26.67 10.75
N GLU A 21 -1.88 26.66 12.06
CA GLU A 21 -0.64 27.19 12.64
C GLU A 21 0.57 26.33 12.26
N GLU A 22 0.37 25.01 12.17
CA GLU A 22 1.37 24.06 11.70
C GLU A 22 0.74 23.06 10.72
N ILE A 23 1.44 22.79 9.60
CA ILE A 23 1.04 21.81 8.60
C ILE A 23 2.00 20.63 8.64
N HIS A 24 1.51 19.48 9.10
CA HIS A 24 2.31 18.25 9.17
C HIS A 24 2.11 17.45 7.89
N VAL A 25 3.19 17.27 7.13
CA VAL A 25 3.17 16.55 5.85
C VAL A 25 3.93 15.24 5.96
N CYS A 26 3.25 14.12 5.69
CA CYS A 26 3.85 12.78 5.67
C CYS A 26 4.03 12.30 4.22
N GLY A 27 5.24 11.89 3.84
CA GLY A 27 5.54 11.43 2.49
C GLY A 27 6.94 10.87 2.33
N GLU A 28 7.30 10.53 1.09
CA GLU A 28 8.64 10.06 0.73
C GLU A 28 9.65 11.22 0.60
N ASP A 29 10.94 10.92 0.75
CA ASP A 29 12.05 11.90 0.67
C ASP A 29 12.06 12.64 -0.69
N GLY A 30 11.62 11.98 -1.76
CA GLY A 30 11.53 12.57 -3.10
C GLY A 30 10.53 13.73 -3.24
N ALA A 31 9.68 13.98 -2.24
CA ALA A 31 8.77 15.13 -2.23
C ALA A 31 9.37 16.38 -1.54
N VAL A 32 10.47 16.24 -0.80
CA VAL A 32 11.03 17.28 0.08
C VAL A 32 11.43 18.53 -0.70
N ASP A 33 12.17 18.38 -1.81
CA ASP A 33 12.64 19.51 -2.61
C ASP A 33 11.48 20.31 -3.23
N LEU A 34 10.43 19.62 -3.66
CA LEU A 34 9.23 20.27 -4.19
C LEU A 34 8.51 21.06 -3.10
N VAL A 35 8.35 20.48 -1.91
CA VAL A 35 7.73 21.16 -0.76
C VAL A 35 8.55 22.38 -0.36
N HIS A 36 9.87 22.24 -0.21
CA HIS A 36 10.75 23.38 0.09
C HIS A 36 10.63 24.49 -0.96
N SER A 37 10.60 24.14 -2.24
CA SER A 37 10.47 25.12 -3.32
C SER A 37 9.14 25.87 -3.25
N LEU A 38 8.04 25.18 -2.94
CA LEU A 38 6.72 25.80 -2.78
C LEU A 38 6.66 26.72 -1.55
N MET A 39 7.13 26.24 -0.41
CA MET A 39 7.10 27.00 0.85
C MET A 39 8.04 28.22 0.82
N SER A 40 9.10 28.16 0.00
CA SER A 40 9.95 29.33 -0.27
C SER A 40 9.19 30.47 -0.96
N THR A 41 8.14 30.17 -1.73
CA THR A 41 7.31 31.19 -2.39
C THR A 41 6.30 31.85 -1.45
N THR A 42 5.91 31.15 -0.37
CA THR A 42 4.99 31.66 0.65
C THR A 42 5.73 32.28 1.85
N GLY A 43 7.05 32.07 1.95
CA GLY A 43 7.87 32.54 3.07
C GLY A 43 7.70 31.70 4.32
N GLU A 44 7.21 30.46 4.19
CA GLU A 44 6.95 29.54 5.31
C GLU A 44 8.20 28.74 5.68
N HIS A 45 8.36 28.48 6.97
CA HIS A 45 9.44 27.64 7.49
C HIS A 45 9.14 26.16 7.29
N VAL A 46 10.14 25.37 6.90
CA VAL A 46 10.02 23.93 6.68
C VAL A 46 11.00 23.19 7.59
N GLU A 47 10.47 22.36 8.49
CA GLU A 47 11.25 21.43 9.31
C GLU A 47 11.15 20.01 8.71
N VAL A 48 12.29 19.40 8.37
CA VAL A 48 12.32 18.03 7.83
C VAL A 48 12.68 17.04 8.93
N ARG A 49 11.74 16.16 9.27
CA ARG A 49 11.97 15.03 10.18
C ARG A 49 12.09 13.73 9.38
N LYS A 50 13.27 13.11 9.43
CA LYS A 50 13.54 11.85 8.73
C LYS A 50 13.24 10.65 9.62
N TYR A 51 12.56 9.65 9.05
CA TYR A 51 12.21 8.41 9.70
C TYR A 51 12.81 7.22 8.94
N HIS A 52 13.20 6.18 9.68
CA HIS A 52 13.66 4.92 9.10
C HIS A 52 12.58 3.86 9.22
N ARG A 53 12.67 2.81 8.39
CA ARG A 53 11.75 1.68 8.44
C ARG A 53 11.80 1.06 9.84
N LEU A 54 10.63 0.79 10.43
CA LEU A 54 10.52 0.23 11.79
C LEU A 54 11.12 -1.18 11.90
N THR A 55 11.10 -1.94 10.80
CA THR A 55 11.65 -3.29 10.71
C THR A 55 12.52 -3.44 9.47
N GLU A 56 13.50 -4.34 9.50
CA GLU A 56 14.37 -4.57 8.35
C GLU A 56 13.59 -5.11 7.13
N LEU A 57 13.99 -4.72 5.91
CA LEU A 57 13.53 -5.34 4.67
C LEU A 57 14.66 -6.13 4.05
N LYS A 58 14.42 -7.42 3.77
CA LYS A 58 15.35 -8.25 3.02
C LYS A 58 14.71 -8.69 1.71
N VAL A 59 15.48 -8.57 0.63
CA VAL A 59 15.10 -9.13 -0.67
C VAL A 59 15.62 -10.55 -0.72
N GLU A 60 14.72 -11.49 -0.99
CA GLU A 60 15.04 -12.89 -1.23
C GLU A 60 16.01 -13.05 -2.41
N SER A 61 16.95 -14.00 -2.32
CA SER A 61 17.90 -14.30 -3.40
C SER A 61 17.30 -15.15 -4.51
N LYS A 62 16.12 -15.74 -4.28
CA LYS A 62 15.45 -16.67 -5.18
C LYS A 62 14.01 -16.24 -5.38
N ALA A 63 13.50 -16.45 -6.58
CA ALA A 63 12.07 -16.32 -6.86
C ALA A 63 11.30 -17.50 -6.24
N LEU A 64 10.00 -17.32 -6.06
CA LEU A 64 9.08 -18.36 -5.56
C LEU A 64 9.12 -19.65 -6.41
N GLY A 65 9.34 -19.51 -7.73
CA GLY A 65 9.47 -20.63 -8.67
C GLY A 65 8.14 -21.27 -9.05
N SER A 66 7.42 -21.85 -8.09
CA SER A 66 6.09 -22.42 -8.27
C SER A 66 5.16 -21.92 -7.16
N LEU A 67 3.87 -21.78 -7.47
CA LEU A 67 2.84 -21.52 -6.47
C LEU A 67 2.75 -22.66 -5.41
N ASP A 68 3.44 -23.79 -5.62
CA ASP A 68 3.49 -24.90 -4.65
C ASP A 68 4.33 -24.55 -3.43
N ALA A 69 5.22 -23.57 -3.59
CA ALA A 69 6.10 -23.09 -2.54
C ALA A 69 5.48 -21.96 -1.70
N VAL A 70 4.21 -21.63 -1.92
CA VAL A 70 3.49 -20.59 -1.16
C VAL A 70 3.34 -21.01 0.30
N GLN A 71 3.60 -20.09 1.21
CA GLN A 71 3.62 -20.30 2.65
C GLN A 71 2.67 -19.35 3.38
N PRO A 72 2.17 -19.73 4.58
CA PRO A 72 1.42 -18.82 5.44
C PRO A 72 2.14 -17.48 5.66
N GLY A 73 1.47 -16.38 5.35
CA GLY A 73 2.02 -15.02 5.39
C GLY A 73 2.34 -14.44 4.00
N ASP A 74 2.36 -15.26 2.95
CA ASP A 74 2.66 -14.79 1.60
C ASP A 74 1.54 -13.90 1.03
N CYS A 75 1.97 -12.84 0.35
CA CYS A 75 1.11 -11.96 -0.44
C CYS A 75 1.61 -11.91 -1.88
N ILE A 76 0.79 -12.39 -2.82
CA ILE A 76 1.09 -12.33 -4.25
C ILE A 76 0.43 -11.09 -4.84
N VAL A 77 1.26 -10.14 -5.30
CA VAL A 77 0.79 -8.91 -5.93
C VAL A 77 0.65 -9.08 -7.44
N CYS A 78 -0.57 -8.91 -7.94
CA CYS A 78 -0.93 -8.99 -9.36
C CYS A 78 -1.32 -7.62 -9.92
N PHE A 79 -1.14 -7.43 -11.23
CA PHE A 79 -1.44 -6.16 -11.91
C PHE A 79 -2.70 -6.20 -12.79
N SER A 80 -3.43 -7.32 -12.79
CA SER A 80 -4.72 -7.44 -13.45
C SER A 80 -5.70 -8.26 -12.62
N LYS A 81 -7.00 -7.98 -12.76
CA LYS A 81 -8.05 -8.81 -12.14
C LYS A 81 -8.03 -10.25 -12.63
N ASN A 82 -7.60 -10.46 -13.89
CA ASN A 82 -7.54 -11.80 -14.47
C ASN A 82 -6.49 -12.64 -13.73
N ASP A 83 -5.32 -12.05 -13.46
CA ASP A 83 -4.25 -12.71 -12.70
C ASP A 83 -4.68 -13.00 -11.26
N ILE A 84 -5.38 -12.06 -10.60
CA ILE A 84 -5.94 -12.28 -9.26
C ILE A 84 -6.76 -13.57 -9.21
N TYR A 85 -7.73 -13.72 -10.12
CA TYR A 85 -8.61 -14.88 -10.12
C TYR A 85 -7.88 -16.17 -10.54
N ASN A 86 -6.94 -16.07 -11.49
CA ASN A 86 -6.14 -17.21 -11.92
C ASN A 86 -5.25 -17.74 -10.79
N VAL A 87 -4.51 -16.85 -10.12
CA VAL A 87 -3.60 -17.21 -9.01
C VAL A 87 -4.40 -17.72 -7.82
N ALA A 88 -5.46 -17.02 -7.41
CA ALA A 88 -6.31 -17.45 -6.31
C ALA A 88 -6.88 -18.86 -6.56
N ARG A 89 -7.42 -19.10 -7.76
CA ARG A 89 -7.95 -20.42 -8.14
C ARG A 89 -6.88 -21.52 -8.07
N VAL A 90 -5.67 -21.27 -8.56
CA VAL A 90 -4.59 -22.28 -8.52
C VAL A 90 -4.24 -22.64 -7.08
N ILE A 91 -4.18 -21.66 -6.18
CA ILE A 91 -3.89 -21.88 -4.76
C ILE A 91 -5.05 -22.61 -4.07
N GLU A 92 -6.30 -22.22 -4.35
CA GLU A 92 -7.50 -22.88 -3.82
C GLU A 92 -7.63 -24.33 -4.27
N THR A 93 -7.27 -24.66 -5.53
CA THR A 93 -7.28 -26.05 -6.02
C THR A 93 -6.29 -26.97 -5.29
N ARG A 94 -5.39 -26.39 -4.49
CA ARG A 94 -4.41 -27.11 -3.67
C ARG A 94 -4.84 -27.22 -2.21
N GLY A 95 -6.08 -26.81 -1.90
CA GLY A 95 -6.68 -26.89 -0.57
C GLY A 95 -6.28 -25.76 0.38
N MET A 96 -5.67 -24.68 -0.12
CA MET A 96 -5.33 -23.51 0.68
C MET A 96 -6.39 -22.41 0.54
N GLU A 97 -6.69 -21.73 1.64
CA GLU A 97 -7.60 -20.57 1.61
C GLU A 97 -6.85 -19.28 1.26
N VAL A 98 -7.45 -18.48 0.39
CA VAL A 98 -6.87 -17.22 -0.12
C VAL A 98 -7.77 -16.03 0.21
N ALA A 99 -7.17 -14.96 0.71
CA ALA A 99 -7.80 -13.65 0.83
C ALA A 99 -7.52 -12.83 -0.44
N VAL A 100 -8.55 -12.17 -0.99
CA VAL A 100 -8.43 -11.44 -2.26
C VAL A 100 -8.70 -9.96 -2.07
N ILE A 101 -7.76 -9.09 -2.47
CA ILE A 101 -7.90 -7.63 -2.38
C ILE A 101 -7.54 -6.94 -3.69
N TYR A 102 -8.50 -6.26 -4.33
CA TYR A 102 -8.25 -5.39 -5.47
C TYR A 102 -9.00 -4.06 -5.35
N GLY A 103 -8.53 -3.04 -6.06
CA GLY A 103 -8.97 -1.64 -5.90
C GLY A 103 -10.50 -1.44 -5.97
N GLY A 104 -11.19 -2.18 -6.83
CA GLY A 104 -12.64 -2.07 -7.05
C GLY A 104 -13.54 -2.74 -6.00
N LEU A 105 -12.99 -3.38 -4.96
CA LEU A 105 -13.80 -3.96 -3.89
C LEU A 105 -14.43 -2.87 -3.00
N PRO A 106 -15.66 -3.08 -2.49
CA PRO A 106 -16.23 -2.22 -1.46
C PRO A 106 -15.35 -2.16 -0.20
N PRO A 107 -15.32 -1.03 0.54
CA PRO A 107 -14.49 -0.89 1.74
C PRO A 107 -14.73 -2.00 2.78
N GLY A 108 -15.99 -2.34 3.05
CA GLY A 108 -16.33 -3.41 3.99
C GLY A 108 -15.78 -4.78 3.56
N THR A 109 -15.78 -5.07 2.26
CA THR A 109 -15.20 -6.32 1.72
C THR A 109 -13.68 -6.33 1.87
N LYS A 110 -13.00 -5.21 1.61
CA LYS A 110 -11.54 -5.10 1.81
C LYS A 110 -11.17 -5.35 3.28
N LEU A 111 -11.91 -4.74 4.21
CA LEU A 111 -11.68 -4.92 5.65
C LEU A 111 -11.93 -6.37 6.09
N ALA A 112 -12.99 -7.01 5.59
CA ALA A 112 -13.27 -8.40 5.91
C ALA A 112 -12.18 -9.35 5.39
N GLN A 113 -11.66 -9.13 4.17
CA GLN A 113 -10.58 -9.92 3.59
C GLN A 113 -9.25 -9.71 4.34
N ALA A 114 -8.92 -8.46 4.69
CA ALA A 114 -7.76 -8.14 5.51
C ALA A 114 -7.85 -8.76 6.92
N HIS A 115 -9.01 -8.66 7.58
CA HIS A 115 -9.23 -9.30 8.88
C HIS A 115 -9.04 -10.81 8.80
N LYS A 116 -9.58 -11.46 7.76
CA LYS A 116 -9.45 -12.90 7.55
C LYS A 116 -7.97 -13.32 7.42
N PHE A 117 -7.17 -12.54 6.70
CA PHE A 117 -5.73 -12.79 6.53
C PHE A 117 -4.94 -12.58 7.83
N ASN A 118 -5.21 -11.47 8.54
CA ASN A 118 -4.48 -11.06 9.74
C ASN A 118 -4.81 -11.94 10.96
N ASP A 119 -6.02 -12.49 11.05
CA ASP A 119 -6.50 -13.29 12.18
C ASP A 119 -5.66 -14.57 12.33
N VAL A 120 -4.87 -14.65 13.40
CA VAL A 120 -3.92 -15.74 13.69
C VAL A 120 -4.61 -17.12 13.72
N ASP A 121 -5.87 -17.17 14.15
CA ASP A 121 -6.63 -18.41 14.29
C ASP A 121 -7.34 -18.82 12.98
N ASN A 122 -7.30 -17.95 11.96
CA ASN A 122 -7.92 -18.22 10.66
C ASN A 122 -6.99 -19.03 9.75
N PRO A 123 -7.46 -20.10 9.09
CA PRO A 123 -6.64 -20.89 8.16
C PRO A 123 -6.24 -20.13 6.88
N CYS A 124 -6.92 -19.01 6.57
CA CYS A 124 -6.67 -18.20 5.38
C CYS A 124 -5.42 -17.33 5.53
N LYS A 125 -4.25 -17.93 5.30
CA LYS A 125 -2.95 -17.28 5.48
C LYS A 125 -2.25 -16.84 4.22
N ILE A 126 -2.92 -16.91 3.07
CA ILE A 126 -2.39 -16.46 1.79
C ILE A 126 -3.22 -15.27 1.30
N MET A 127 -2.56 -14.25 0.76
CA MET A 127 -3.22 -13.12 0.11
C MET A 127 -2.86 -13.05 -1.38
N VAL A 128 -3.85 -12.76 -2.22
CA VAL A 128 -3.67 -12.40 -3.62
C VAL A 128 -4.28 -11.02 -3.82
N ALA A 129 -3.46 -10.04 -4.16
CA ALA A 129 -3.88 -8.65 -4.15
C ALA A 129 -3.33 -7.83 -5.33
N THR A 130 -3.89 -6.65 -5.59
CA THR A 130 -3.24 -5.66 -6.47
C THR A 130 -2.44 -4.66 -5.64
N ASP A 131 -1.78 -3.73 -6.33
CA ASP A 131 -1.18 -2.50 -5.77
C ASP A 131 -2.09 -1.71 -4.81
N ALA A 132 -3.38 -2.00 -4.76
CA ALA A 132 -4.35 -1.44 -3.81
C ALA A 132 -3.99 -1.68 -2.33
N ILE A 133 -3.13 -2.65 -2.02
CA ILE A 133 -2.64 -2.87 -0.64
C ILE A 133 -1.52 -1.92 -0.23
N GLY A 134 -0.94 -1.17 -1.18
CA GLY A 134 0.18 -0.27 -0.90
C GLY A 134 -0.16 0.88 0.06
N MET A 135 -1.44 1.16 0.29
CA MET A 135 -1.91 2.16 1.23
C MET A 135 -3.38 1.90 1.64
N GLY A 136 -3.71 2.16 2.91
CA GLY A 136 -5.09 2.25 3.40
C GLY A 136 -5.64 0.98 4.05
N LEU A 137 -4.82 -0.06 4.20
CA LEU A 137 -5.14 -1.27 4.98
C LEU A 137 -3.95 -1.60 5.89
N ASN A 138 -4.25 -2.08 7.10
CA ASN A 138 -3.26 -2.70 7.97
C ASN A 138 -3.25 -4.19 7.66
N LEU A 139 -2.14 -4.70 7.18
CA LEU A 139 -1.90 -6.09 6.80
C LEU A 139 -0.66 -6.61 7.55
#